data_AF-M0DKP1-F1
#
_entry.id   AF-M0DKP1-F1
#
_cell.length_a   1.000
_cell.length_b   1.000
_cell.length_c   1.000
_cell.angle_alpha   90.00
_cell.angle_beta   90.00
_cell.angle_gamma   90.00
#
_symmetry.space_group_name_H-M   'P 1'
#
loop_
_entity.id
_entity.type
_entity.pdbx_description
1 polymer ?
#
loop_
_entity_poly.entity_id
_entity_poly.type
_entity_poly.pdbx_seq_one_letter_code
_entity_poly.pdbx_strand_id
1 'polypeptide(L)'
;MSTTEQRAPELQWPENYPRTPAEEREPYPGDLAPTRKESFQSVVDELERWGATDVRISTASTHYKDRPNIPHQHDKPDDVGVVARFRREDEPADAGYAIACDRWETQRENARAIALYAKRKRLAEKCGVTTADSEFDTARLPPGDEDDAVVVAGGRVETPPPHEVLGVAPDAPDPVVKGAFRELVKEAHGDQGGSDEYEVSELKRARDALLDA
;
A
#
# COMPACT_ATOMS: atom_id res chain seq x y z
N MET A 1 8.41 -36.96 37.55
CA MET A 1 8.22 -35.57 37.09
C MET A 1 8.10 -35.64 35.57
N SER A 2 6.91 -35.96 35.05
CA SER A 2 6.69 -36.03 33.61
C SER A 2 6.24 -34.65 33.15
N THR A 3 7.17 -33.89 32.58
CA THR A 3 6.86 -32.68 31.83
C THR A 3 6.15 -33.14 30.57
N THR A 4 4.81 -33.06 30.56
CA THR A 4 4.05 -33.15 29.32
C THR A 4 4.41 -31.91 28.50
N GLU A 5 5.38 -32.04 27.58
CA GLU A 5 5.53 -31.11 26.47
C GLU A 5 4.21 -31.15 25.69
N GLN A 6 3.32 -30.19 25.97
CA GLN A 6 2.17 -29.93 25.13
C GLN A 6 2.72 -29.42 23.80
N ARG A 7 2.84 -30.33 22.83
CA ARG A 7 3.14 -29.98 21.44
C ARG A 7 2.14 -28.90 21.01
N ALA A 8 2.66 -27.75 20.58
CA ALA A 8 1.84 -26.66 20.07
C ALA A 8 0.91 -27.20 18.96
N PRO A 9 -0.36 -26.76 18.89
CA PRO A 9 -1.29 -27.24 17.88
C PRO A 9 -0.72 -26.97 16.48
N GLU A 10 -0.78 -27.97 15.60
CA GLU A 10 -0.29 -27.84 14.22
C GLU A 10 -1.23 -26.93 13.42
N LEU A 11 -0.68 -25.89 12.79
CA LEU A 11 -1.45 -24.96 11.98
C LEU A 11 -1.91 -25.65 10.70
N GLN A 12 -3.22 -25.79 10.53
CA GLN A 12 -3.81 -26.23 9.28
C GLN A 12 -3.83 -25.10 8.26
N TRP A 13 -2.82 -25.07 7.39
CA TRP A 13 -2.74 -24.12 6.27
C TRP A 13 -3.65 -24.52 5.09
N PRO A 14 -4.25 -23.58 4.35
CA PRO A 14 -5.06 -23.91 3.17
C PRO A 14 -4.21 -24.51 2.02
N GLU A 15 -4.72 -25.54 1.36
CA GLU A 15 -3.99 -26.37 0.38
C GLU A 15 -3.43 -25.58 -0.82
N ASN A 16 -4.13 -24.53 -1.26
CA ASN A 16 -3.75 -23.74 -2.44
C ASN A 16 -3.10 -22.39 -2.08
N TYR A 17 -2.63 -22.21 -0.85
CA TYR A 17 -1.94 -21.01 -0.43
C TYR A 17 -0.44 -21.29 -0.33
N PRO A 18 0.42 -20.56 -1.07
CA PRO A 18 1.86 -20.69 -0.86
C PRO A 18 2.21 -20.28 0.57
N ARG A 19 3.18 -20.98 1.17
CA ARG A 19 3.78 -20.60 2.46
C ARG A 19 4.90 -19.62 2.22
N THR A 20 5.07 -18.68 3.13
CA THR A 20 6.27 -17.83 3.20
C THR A 20 7.33 -18.54 4.04
N PRO A 21 8.52 -18.87 3.47
CA PRO A 21 9.65 -19.40 4.23
C PRO A 21 10.02 -18.48 5.39
N ALA A 22 10.51 -19.03 6.50
CA ALA A 22 10.78 -18.24 7.71
C ALA A 22 11.85 -17.16 7.47
N GLU A 23 12.81 -17.46 6.60
CA GLU A 23 13.90 -16.58 6.17
C GLU A 23 13.46 -15.45 5.23
N GLU A 24 12.28 -15.56 4.60
CA GLU A 24 11.71 -14.53 3.72
C GLU A 24 10.69 -13.64 4.44
N ARG A 25 10.43 -13.90 5.73
CA ARG A 25 9.50 -13.09 6.52
C ARG A 25 10.10 -11.73 6.81
N GLU A 26 9.27 -10.71 6.73
CA GLU A 26 9.65 -9.32 6.95
C GLU A 26 8.98 -8.78 8.21
N PRO A 27 9.59 -7.80 8.90
CA PRO A 27 8.86 -7.02 9.88
C PRO A 27 7.75 -6.24 9.18
N TYR A 28 6.61 -6.07 9.87
CA TYR A 28 5.50 -5.33 9.29
C TYR A 28 5.88 -3.86 9.05
N PRO A 29 5.55 -3.27 7.88
CA PRO A 29 5.94 -1.91 7.58
C PRO A 29 5.17 -0.90 8.45
N GLY A 30 5.92 -0.13 9.24
CA GLY A 30 5.41 0.95 10.08
C GLY A 30 4.89 0.50 11.46
N ASP A 31 4.44 1.46 12.26
CA ASP A 31 3.99 1.20 13.62
C ASP A 31 2.61 0.51 13.64
N LEU A 32 2.59 -0.68 14.24
CA LEU A 32 1.34 -1.36 14.56
C LEU A 32 0.71 -0.77 15.82
N ALA A 33 -0.26 0.13 15.61
CA ALA A 33 -1.10 0.65 16.69
C ALA A 33 -1.84 -0.44 17.52
N PRO A 34 -2.49 -1.47 16.92
CA PRO A 34 -3.26 -2.42 17.71
C PRO A 34 -2.39 -3.44 18.46
N THR A 35 -2.81 -3.80 19.66
CA THR A 35 -2.26 -4.92 20.42
C THR A 35 -2.53 -6.27 19.73
N ARG A 36 -1.89 -7.34 20.21
CA ARG A 36 -2.15 -8.71 19.71
C ARG A 36 -3.64 -9.05 19.79
N LYS A 37 -4.27 -8.87 20.96
CA LYS A 37 -5.70 -9.15 21.15
C LYS A 37 -6.57 -8.35 20.18
N GLU A 38 -6.32 -7.05 20.05
CA GLU A 38 -7.08 -6.18 19.15
C GLU A 38 -6.88 -6.55 17.67
N SER A 39 -5.70 -7.02 17.29
CA SER A 39 -5.43 -7.47 15.92
C SER A 39 -6.26 -8.69 15.55
N PHE A 40 -6.36 -9.68 16.45
CA PHE A 40 -7.21 -10.85 16.27
C PHE A 40 -8.72 -10.51 16.31
N GLN A 41 -9.13 -9.63 17.24
CA GLN A 41 -10.51 -9.16 17.29
C GLN A 41 -10.90 -8.41 16.01
N SER A 42 -10.01 -7.57 15.47
CA SER A 42 -10.25 -6.83 14.23
C SER A 42 -10.48 -7.74 13.02
N VAL A 43 -9.90 -8.95 13.00
CA VAL A 43 -10.17 -9.93 11.93
C VAL A 43 -11.63 -10.36 11.99
N VAL A 44 -12.12 -10.74 13.16
CA VAL A 44 -13.52 -11.14 13.35
C VAL A 44 -14.45 -9.99 13.00
N ASP A 45 -14.22 -8.81 13.58
CA ASP A 45 -15.07 -7.63 13.39
C ASP A 45 -15.17 -7.22 11.91
N GLU A 46 -14.06 -7.19 11.17
CA GLU A 46 -14.08 -6.79 9.75
C GLU A 46 -14.66 -7.87 8.84
N LEU A 47 -14.47 -9.16 9.16
CA LEU A 47 -15.12 -10.25 8.41
C LEU A 47 -16.63 -10.24 8.63
N GLU A 48 -17.11 -10.13 9.88
CA GLU A 48 -18.55 -10.05 10.17
C GLU A 48 -19.19 -8.83 9.51
N ARG A 49 -18.54 -7.65 9.57
CA ARG A 49 -19.01 -6.46 8.85
C ARG A 49 -19.06 -6.65 7.34
N TRP A 50 -18.26 -7.56 6.80
CA TRP A 50 -18.25 -7.89 5.39
C TRP A 50 -19.33 -8.92 5.02
N GLY A 51 -20.09 -9.44 5.99
CA GLY A 51 -21.12 -10.48 5.76
C GLY A 51 -20.60 -11.90 5.97
N ALA A 52 -19.50 -12.05 6.73
CA ALA A 52 -19.02 -13.36 7.11
C ALA A 52 -19.77 -13.94 8.32
N THR A 53 -20.01 -15.25 8.30
CA THR A 53 -20.56 -16.03 9.41
C THR A 53 -19.63 -17.18 9.78
N ASP A 54 -19.79 -17.75 10.98
CA ASP A 54 -18.98 -18.87 11.50
C ASP A 54 -17.46 -18.62 11.37
N VAL A 55 -17.01 -17.42 11.77
CA VAL A 55 -15.59 -17.02 11.70
C VAL A 55 -14.77 -17.83 12.70
N ARG A 56 -13.74 -18.52 12.20
CA ARG A 56 -12.81 -19.33 12.99
C ARG A 56 -11.37 -18.99 12.63
N ILE A 57 -10.59 -18.60 13.62
CA ILE A 57 -9.17 -18.28 13.46
C ILE A 57 -8.33 -19.46 13.94
N SER A 58 -7.42 -19.93 13.09
CA SER A 58 -6.45 -20.97 13.39
C SER A 58 -5.04 -20.40 13.40
N THR A 59 -4.25 -20.83 14.38
CA THR A 59 -2.85 -20.45 14.58
C THR A 59 -2.11 -21.63 15.21
N ALA A 60 -0.78 -21.66 15.18
CA ALA A 60 0.00 -22.60 15.98
C ALA A 60 0.05 -22.27 17.49
N SER A 61 -0.77 -21.32 17.96
CA SER A 61 -0.95 -21.01 19.37
C SER A 61 -2.16 -21.70 20.00
N THR A 62 -2.13 -21.84 21.32
CA THR A 62 -3.30 -22.24 22.11
C THR A 62 -4.26 -21.06 22.26
N HIS A 63 -5.57 -21.29 22.09
CA HIS A 63 -6.63 -20.27 22.22
C HIS A 63 -7.39 -20.37 23.53
N TYR A 64 -7.97 -19.25 23.96
CA TYR A 64 -8.85 -19.24 25.14
C TYR A 64 -10.13 -20.04 24.87
N LYS A 65 -10.58 -20.85 25.85
CA LYS A 65 -11.79 -21.67 25.72
C LYS A 65 -13.06 -20.85 25.46
N ASP A 66 -13.18 -19.69 26.09
CA ASP A 66 -14.31 -18.76 25.96
C ASP A 66 -14.16 -17.80 24.76
N ARG A 67 -12.95 -17.71 24.18
CA ARG A 67 -12.63 -16.84 23.03
C ARG A 67 -11.77 -17.60 22.04
N PRO A 68 -12.36 -18.54 21.27
CA PRO A 68 -11.62 -19.46 20.41
C PRO A 68 -10.92 -18.81 19.21
N ASN A 69 -11.14 -17.51 18.97
CA ASN A 69 -10.49 -16.72 17.93
C ASN A 69 -9.34 -15.85 18.47
N ILE A 70 -9.05 -15.92 19.78
CA ILE A 70 -7.99 -15.15 20.42
C ILE A 70 -6.95 -16.11 20.98
N PRO A 71 -5.70 -16.09 20.46
CA PRO A 71 -4.62 -16.88 21.03
C PRO A 71 -4.14 -16.30 22.36
N HIS A 72 -3.59 -17.17 23.23
CA HIS A 72 -3.07 -16.78 24.54
C HIS A 72 -1.96 -15.75 24.43
N GLN A 73 -2.07 -14.65 25.19
CA GLN A 73 -1.21 -13.47 25.07
C GLN A 73 0.31 -13.75 25.10
N HIS A 74 0.75 -14.70 25.92
CA HIS A 74 2.17 -15.02 26.13
C HIS A 74 2.70 -16.17 25.27
N ASP A 75 1.84 -16.77 24.43
CA ASP A 75 2.23 -17.87 23.57
C ASP A 75 3.13 -17.37 22.43
N LYS A 76 4.22 -18.12 22.15
CA LYS A 76 5.27 -17.78 21.17
C LYS A 76 5.60 -19.00 20.30
N PRO A 77 4.72 -19.36 19.36
CA PRO A 77 4.97 -20.49 18.47
C PRO A 77 5.98 -20.13 17.38
N ASP A 78 6.70 -21.15 16.89
CA ASP A 78 7.62 -21.01 15.76
C ASP A 78 6.88 -20.70 14.44
N ASP A 79 5.67 -21.23 14.28
CA ASP A 79 4.79 -20.92 13.17
C ASP A 79 3.89 -19.72 13.50
N VAL A 80 4.20 -18.60 12.86
CA VAL A 80 3.51 -17.31 13.04
C VAL A 80 2.35 -17.11 12.07
N GLY A 81 2.05 -18.10 11.24
CA GLY A 81 0.93 -18.07 10.32
C GLY A 81 -0.42 -17.91 11.02
N VAL A 82 -1.32 -17.18 10.38
CA VAL A 82 -2.70 -17.00 10.82
C VAL A 82 -3.63 -17.34 9.67
N VAL A 83 -4.67 -18.12 9.95
CA VAL A 83 -5.71 -18.49 8.96
C VAL A 83 -7.07 -18.14 9.54
N ALA A 84 -7.83 -17.30 8.86
CA ALA A 84 -9.22 -17.02 9.17
C ALA A 84 -10.13 -17.76 8.19
N ARG A 85 -10.95 -18.68 8.69
CA ARG A 85 -11.97 -19.41 7.92
C ARG A 85 -13.35 -18.88 8.25
N PHE A 86 -14.21 -18.81 7.26
CA PHE A 86 -15.56 -18.27 7.43
C PHE A 86 -16.49 -18.76 6.32
N ARG A 87 -17.79 -18.57 6.52
CA ARG A 87 -18.83 -18.65 5.48
C ARG A 87 -19.32 -17.25 5.13
N ARG A 88 -20.03 -17.13 4.01
CA ARG A 88 -20.61 -15.88 3.51
C ARG A 88 -22.13 -15.98 3.57
N GLU A 89 -22.81 -14.94 4.03
CA GLU A 89 -24.29 -14.92 4.11
C GLU A 89 -24.98 -14.94 2.75
N ASP A 90 -24.31 -14.38 1.74
CA ASP A 90 -24.75 -14.25 0.35
C ASP A 90 -24.37 -15.46 -0.52
N GLU A 91 -23.76 -16.49 0.06
CA GLU A 91 -23.24 -17.66 -0.64
C GLU A 91 -23.87 -18.96 -0.09
N PRO A 92 -23.78 -20.07 -0.84
CA PRO A 92 -24.24 -21.37 -0.36
C PRO A 92 -23.61 -21.78 0.99
N ALA A 93 -24.40 -22.39 1.88
CA ALA A 93 -23.96 -22.73 3.24
C ALA A 93 -22.81 -23.77 3.30
N ASP A 94 -22.61 -24.52 2.21
CA ASP A 94 -21.51 -25.46 2.02
C ASP A 94 -20.23 -24.80 1.49
N ALA A 95 -20.30 -23.57 0.97
CA ALA A 95 -19.15 -22.82 0.53
C ALA A 95 -18.36 -22.26 1.73
N GLY A 96 -17.14 -22.75 1.92
CA GLY A 96 -16.19 -22.26 2.92
C GLY A 96 -15.10 -21.41 2.28
N TYR A 97 -14.74 -20.32 2.95
CA TYR A 97 -13.70 -19.39 2.51
C TYR A 97 -12.58 -19.34 3.55
N ALA A 98 -11.38 -18.98 3.10
CA ALA A 98 -10.22 -18.77 3.96
C ALA A 98 -9.43 -17.55 3.50
N ILE A 99 -8.89 -16.80 4.46
CA ILE A 99 -7.83 -15.81 4.25
C ILE A 99 -6.68 -16.19 5.17
N ALA A 100 -5.47 -16.32 4.62
CA ALA A 100 -4.29 -16.74 5.35
C ALA A 100 -3.14 -15.75 5.15
N CYS A 101 -2.33 -15.54 6.18
CA CYS A 101 -1.14 -14.68 6.13
C CYS A 101 -0.04 -15.24 7.04
N ASP A 102 1.17 -15.39 6.50
CA ASP A 102 2.37 -15.84 7.19
C ASP A 102 3.63 -15.06 6.77
N ARG A 103 3.43 -13.91 6.10
CA ARG A 103 4.49 -13.07 5.56
C ARG A 103 5.28 -12.33 6.63
N TRP A 104 4.62 -11.98 7.74
CA TRP A 104 5.20 -11.11 8.75
C TRP A 104 5.79 -11.89 9.92
N GLU A 105 6.74 -11.28 10.63
CA GLU A 105 7.50 -11.88 11.74
C GLU A 105 6.62 -12.38 12.90
N THR A 106 5.43 -11.81 13.11
CA THR A 106 4.57 -12.18 14.24
C THR A 106 3.13 -12.47 13.85
N GLN A 107 2.47 -13.32 14.64
CA GLN A 107 1.03 -13.58 14.52
C GLN A 107 0.18 -12.31 14.64
N ARG A 108 0.62 -11.33 15.44
CA ARG A 108 -0.07 -10.04 15.56
C ARG A 108 -0.10 -9.32 14.22
N GLU A 109 1.03 -9.27 13.53
CA GLU A 109 1.19 -8.62 12.23
C GLU A 109 0.40 -9.34 11.15
N ASN A 110 0.48 -10.67 11.11
CA ASN A 110 -0.31 -11.49 10.19
C ASN A 110 -1.82 -11.33 10.41
N ALA A 111 -2.29 -11.32 11.67
CA ALA A 111 -3.70 -11.04 11.98
C ALA A 111 -4.11 -9.62 11.54
N ARG A 112 -3.25 -8.61 11.75
CA ARG A 112 -3.52 -7.24 11.31
C ARG A 112 -3.64 -7.15 9.78
N ALA A 113 -2.76 -7.82 9.05
CA ALA A 113 -2.80 -7.83 7.59
C ALA A 113 -4.12 -8.43 7.07
N ILE A 114 -4.59 -9.53 7.68
CA ILE A 114 -5.88 -10.15 7.35
C ILE A 114 -7.04 -9.16 7.60
N ALA A 115 -7.06 -8.50 8.76
CA ALA A 115 -8.11 -7.52 9.08
C ALA A 115 -8.15 -6.35 8.08
N LEU A 116 -6.98 -5.84 7.67
CA LEU A 116 -6.89 -4.78 6.67
C LEU A 116 -7.34 -5.25 5.28
N TYR A 117 -7.01 -6.49 4.90
CA TYR A 117 -7.49 -7.09 3.66
C TYR A 117 -9.01 -7.23 3.65
N ALA A 118 -9.62 -7.75 4.72
CA ALA A 118 -11.07 -7.87 4.85
C ALA A 118 -11.76 -6.50 4.76
N LYS A 119 -11.24 -5.49 5.48
CA LYS A 119 -11.70 -4.10 5.38
C LYS A 119 -11.63 -3.56 3.95
N ARG A 120 -10.51 -3.80 3.25
CA ARG A 120 -10.33 -3.37 1.86
C ARG A 120 -11.39 -3.98 0.95
N LYS A 121 -11.58 -5.30 1.02
CA LYS A 121 -12.58 -6.01 0.19
C LYS A 121 -13.99 -5.49 0.46
N ARG A 122 -14.36 -5.35 1.73
CA ARG A 122 -15.65 -4.78 2.15
C ARG A 122 -15.88 -3.36 1.63
N LEU A 123 -14.87 -2.50 1.71
CA LEU A 123 -14.98 -1.12 1.22
C LEU A 123 -15.07 -1.06 -0.30
N ALA A 124 -14.31 -1.89 -1.02
CA ALA A 124 -14.38 -1.99 -2.47
C ALA A 124 -15.80 -2.37 -2.93
N GLU A 125 -16.38 -3.44 -2.37
CA GLU A 125 -17.76 -3.86 -2.66
C GLU A 125 -18.79 -2.80 -2.29
N LYS A 126 -18.67 -2.20 -1.10
CA LYS A 126 -19.61 -1.16 -0.64
C LYS A 126 -19.60 0.08 -1.55
N CYS A 127 -18.44 0.46 -2.06
CA CYS A 127 -18.30 1.62 -2.94
C CYS A 127 -18.57 1.27 -4.42
N GLY A 128 -18.82 0.00 -4.75
CA GLY A 128 -18.94 -0.45 -6.14
C GLY A 128 -17.64 -0.35 -6.93
N VAL A 129 -16.49 -0.27 -6.25
CA VAL A 129 -15.18 -0.24 -6.90
C VAL A 129 -14.76 -1.67 -7.16
N THR A 130 -14.79 -2.05 -8.43
CA THR A 130 -14.04 -3.22 -8.90
C THR A 130 -12.68 -2.75 -9.37
N THR A 131 -11.67 -3.60 -9.22
CA THR A 131 -10.39 -3.44 -9.89
C THR A 131 -10.18 -4.73 -10.66
N ALA A 132 -10.42 -4.71 -11.96
CA ALA A 132 -9.90 -5.77 -12.82
C ALA A 132 -8.38 -5.59 -12.96
N ASP A 133 -7.60 -6.67 -12.99
CA ASP A 133 -6.19 -6.56 -13.37
C ASP A 133 -6.05 -5.94 -14.78
N SER A 134 -7.08 -6.03 -15.64
CA SER A 134 -7.15 -5.33 -16.94
C SER A 134 -7.54 -3.84 -16.84
N GLU A 135 -8.16 -3.40 -15.74
CA GLU A 135 -8.45 -1.99 -15.52
C GLU A 135 -7.19 -1.22 -15.15
N PHE A 136 -6.14 -1.85 -14.62
CA PHE A 136 -4.84 -1.19 -14.45
C PHE A 136 -4.10 -0.91 -15.75
N ASP A 137 -4.40 -1.64 -16.85
CA ASP A 137 -3.91 -1.28 -18.19
C ASP A 137 -4.73 -0.13 -18.81
N THR A 138 -6.02 -0.05 -18.49
CA THR A 138 -6.92 1.02 -19.00
C THR A 138 -6.87 2.31 -18.17
N ALA A 139 -6.69 2.16 -16.85
CA ALA A 139 -6.45 3.22 -15.87
C ALA A 139 -4.96 3.40 -15.57
N ARG A 140 -4.09 2.72 -16.36
CA ARG A 140 -2.69 3.11 -16.45
C ARG A 140 -2.72 4.54 -16.93
N LEU A 141 -2.34 5.46 -16.05
CA LEU A 141 -1.89 6.74 -16.55
C LEU A 141 -0.79 6.41 -17.55
N PRO A 142 -0.79 7.00 -18.77
CA PRO A 142 0.40 6.93 -19.60
C PRO A 142 1.59 7.26 -18.69
N PRO A 143 2.77 6.61 -18.89
CA PRO A 143 3.97 7.16 -18.27
C PRO A 143 3.91 8.66 -18.50
N GLY A 144 4.01 9.44 -17.42
CA GLY A 144 4.06 10.88 -17.55
C GLY A 144 5.34 11.20 -18.28
N ASP A 145 5.31 11.07 -19.61
CA ASP A 145 6.26 11.70 -20.49
C ASP A 145 6.07 13.18 -20.22
N GLU A 146 7.18 13.84 -19.90
CA GLU A 146 7.21 15.22 -19.43
C GLU A 146 6.78 16.25 -20.49
N ASP A 147 6.02 15.84 -21.52
CA ASP A 147 5.73 16.62 -22.72
C ASP A 147 4.29 16.54 -23.27
N ASP A 148 3.33 15.87 -22.60
CA ASP A 148 1.94 15.88 -23.08
C ASP A 148 1.01 16.75 -22.23
N ALA A 149 0.78 17.96 -22.76
CA ALA A 149 -0.18 18.92 -22.29
C ALA A 149 -1.57 18.28 -22.05
N VAL A 150 -1.97 18.21 -20.78
CA VAL A 150 -3.37 17.98 -20.41
C VAL A 150 -4.19 19.15 -20.94
N VAL A 151 -4.89 18.94 -22.06
CA VAL A 151 -5.91 19.86 -22.56
C VAL A 151 -7.09 19.78 -21.60
N VAL A 152 -7.06 20.60 -20.55
CA VAL A 152 -8.25 20.96 -19.79
C VAL A 152 -9.15 21.75 -20.73
N ALA A 153 -10.44 21.41 -20.76
CA ALA A 153 -11.44 22.16 -21.50
C ALA A 153 -11.49 23.62 -21.01
N GLY A 154 -10.77 24.52 -21.70
CA GLY A 154 -10.78 25.95 -21.44
C GLY A 154 -9.41 26.61 -21.62
N GLY A 155 -9.08 27.00 -22.86
CA GLY A 155 -7.98 27.91 -23.17
C GLY A 155 -6.63 27.23 -23.38
N ARG A 156 -6.07 27.38 -24.59
CA ARG A 156 -4.67 27.06 -24.90
C ARG A 156 -3.79 28.00 -24.06
N VAL A 157 -3.16 27.48 -23.01
CA VAL A 157 -2.06 28.20 -22.36
C VAL A 157 -0.87 28.03 -23.31
N GLU A 158 -0.52 29.09 -24.03
CA GLU A 158 0.71 29.12 -24.82
C GLU A 158 1.87 29.12 -23.83
N THR A 159 2.56 27.99 -23.72
CA THR A 159 3.79 27.92 -22.91
C THR A 159 4.84 28.84 -23.55
N PRO A 160 5.43 29.79 -22.81
CA PRO A 160 6.46 30.67 -23.33
C PRO A 160 7.66 29.85 -23.84
N PRO A 161 8.33 30.25 -24.92
CA PRO A 161 9.50 29.54 -25.42
C PRO A 161 10.63 29.49 -24.37
N PRO A 162 11.46 28.44 -24.35
CA PRO A 162 12.46 28.19 -23.29
C PRO A 162 13.41 29.36 -22.99
N HIS A 163 13.77 30.14 -24.03
CA HIS A 163 14.64 31.29 -23.88
C HIS A 163 13.94 32.49 -23.20
N GLU A 164 12.62 32.62 -23.32
CA GLU A 164 11.82 33.59 -22.57
C GLU A 164 11.69 33.18 -21.10
N VAL A 165 11.48 31.88 -20.83
CA VAL A 165 11.41 31.33 -19.46
C VAL A 165 12.72 31.54 -18.69
N LEU A 166 13.88 31.40 -19.35
CA LEU A 166 15.19 31.67 -18.74
C LEU A 166 15.68 33.11 -18.90
N GLY A 167 14.96 33.97 -19.62
CA GLY A 167 15.37 35.35 -19.91
C GLY A 167 16.69 35.47 -20.69
N VAL A 168 16.99 34.49 -21.56
CA VAL A 168 18.23 34.43 -22.36
C VAL A 168 17.95 34.61 -23.86
N ALA A 169 18.99 34.82 -24.65
CA ALA A 169 18.88 34.79 -26.10
C ALA A 169 18.57 33.37 -26.61
N PRO A 170 17.84 33.19 -27.73
CA PRO A 170 17.55 31.87 -28.30
C PRO A 170 18.79 31.01 -28.63
N ASP A 171 19.92 31.67 -28.90
CA ASP A 171 21.21 31.08 -29.24
C ASP A 171 22.26 31.27 -28.13
N ALA A 172 21.81 31.50 -26.89
CA ALA A 172 22.70 31.71 -25.76
C ALA A 172 23.62 30.48 -25.56
N PRO A 173 24.94 30.68 -25.40
CA PRO A 173 25.86 29.57 -25.23
C PRO A 173 25.61 28.85 -23.89
N ASP A 174 25.86 27.54 -23.82
CA ASP A 174 25.56 26.69 -22.65
C ASP A 174 25.96 27.28 -21.27
N PRO A 175 27.12 27.96 -21.12
CA PRO A 175 27.50 28.54 -19.83
C PRO A 175 26.51 29.63 -19.37
N VAL A 176 25.91 30.37 -20.30
CA VAL A 176 24.92 31.43 -20.05
C VAL A 176 23.59 30.81 -19.65
N VAL A 177 23.13 29.77 -20.36
CA VAL A 177 21.91 29.02 -20.04
C VAL A 177 21.98 28.40 -18.64
N LYS A 178 23.11 27.73 -18.33
CA LYS A 178 23.34 27.13 -17.01
C LYS A 178 23.48 28.19 -15.90
N GLY A 179 24.01 29.37 -16.23
CA GLY A 179 24.11 30.51 -15.31
C GLY A 179 22.74 31.09 -14.96
N ALA A 180 21.93 31.42 -15.97
CA ALA A 180 20.58 31.96 -15.81
C ALA A 180 19.67 31.02 -15.01
N PHE A 181 19.69 29.73 -15.34
CA PHE A 181 18.96 28.70 -14.58
C PHE A 181 19.33 28.69 -13.09
N ARG A 182 20.62 28.83 -12.75
CA ARG A 182 21.06 28.80 -11.35
C ARG A 182 20.60 30.01 -10.56
N GLU A 183 20.55 31.19 -11.17
CA GLU A 183 20.05 32.38 -10.49
C GLU A 183 18.54 32.30 -10.30
N LEU A 184 17.78 31.93 -11.35
CA LEU A 184 16.32 31.78 -11.26
C LEU A 184 15.89 30.71 -10.25
N VAL A 185 16.62 29.59 -10.15
CA VAL A 185 16.35 28.55 -9.15
C VAL A 185 16.64 29.03 -7.73
N LYS A 186 17.66 29.89 -7.51
CA LYS A 186 17.91 30.48 -6.19
C LYS A 186 16.79 31.45 -5.79
N GLU A 187 16.29 32.22 -6.75
CA GLU A 187 15.17 33.16 -6.54
C GLU A 187 13.85 32.42 -6.30
N ALA A 188 13.59 31.33 -7.04
CA ALA A 188 12.42 30.48 -6.87
C ALA A 188 12.46 29.64 -5.57
N HIS A 189 13.65 29.27 -5.06
CA HIS A 189 13.84 28.70 -3.72
C HIS A 189 13.78 29.79 -2.65
N GLY A 190 12.63 30.44 -2.52
CA GLY A 190 12.43 31.52 -1.56
C GLY A 190 12.48 31.05 -0.10
N ASP A 191 13.62 31.24 0.56
CA ASP A 191 13.68 31.63 1.98
C ASP A 191 13.33 33.13 2.18
N GLN A 192 13.10 33.85 1.07
CA GLN A 192 12.54 35.20 1.06
C GLN A 192 11.32 35.21 0.12
N GLY A 193 10.12 35.08 0.72
CA GLY A 193 8.80 35.32 0.13
C GLY A 193 8.72 35.26 -1.39
N GLY A 194 8.47 34.06 -1.92
CA GLY A 194 8.43 33.78 -3.35
C GLY A 194 7.52 34.73 -4.13
N SER A 195 8.01 35.17 -5.27
CA SER A 195 7.27 35.81 -6.34
C SER A 195 7.75 35.25 -7.69
N ASP A 196 6.95 35.05 -8.73
CA ASP A 196 5.54 34.63 -8.85
C ASP A 196 5.28 34.22 -10.32
N GLU A 197 6.26 33.65 -11.04
CA GLU A 197 6.13 33.48 -12.51
C GLU A 197 6.42 32.08 -13.06
N TYR A 198 7.44 31.37 -12.57
CA TYR A 198 7.76 30.02 -13.06
C TYR A 198 8.15 29.07 -11.93
N GLU A 199 7.67 27.83 -12.00
CA GLU A 199 8.07 26.79 -11.05
C GLU A 199 9.51 26.30 -11.34
N VAL A 200 10.19 25.77 -10.30
CA VAL A 200 11.51 25.11 -10.48
C VAL A 200 11.45 23.97 -11.49
N SER A 201 10.28 23.31 -11.61
CA SER A 201 10.01 22.28 -12.61
C SER A 201 10.08 22.83 -14.04
N GLU A 202 9.51 24.01 -14.28
CA GLU A 202 9.49 24.69 -15.59
C GLU A 202 10.86 25.22 -15.98
N LEU A 203 11.61 25.80 -15.02
CA LEU A 203 12.98 26.25 -15.23
C LEU A 203 13.91 25.10 -15.65
N LYS A 204 13.70 23.88 -15.12
CA LYS A 204 14.47 22.69 -15.50
C LYS A 204 14.19 22.29 -16.94
N ARG A 205 12.91 22.20 -17.33
CA ARG A 205 12.51 21.88 -18.71
C ARG A 205 13.08 22.89 -19.71
N ALA A 206 13.01 24.19 -19.39
CA ALA A 206 13.54 25.24 -20.26
C ALA A 206 15.07 25.16 -20.44
N ARG A 207 15.81 24.82 -19.38
CA ARG A 207 17.26 24.59 -19.45
C ARG A 207 17.59 23.40 -20.34
N ASP A 208 16.91 22.28 -20.14
CA ASP A 208 17.21 21.05 -20.87
C ASP A 208 16.90 21.22 -22.37
N ALA A 209 15.78 21.85 -22.70
CA ALA A 209 15.42 22.18 -24.07
C ALA A 209 16.44 23.09 -24.79
N LEU A 210 17.16 23.99 -24.08
CA LEU A 210 18.19 24.84 -24.67
C LEU A 210 19.58 24.20 -24.72
N LEU A 211 19.83 23.17 -23.91
CA LEU A 211 21.09 22.43 -23.90
C LEU A 211 21.08 21.22 -24.85
N ASP A 212 19.88 20.72 -25.18
CA ASP A 212 19.67 19.61 -26.11
C ASP A 212 19.34 20.08 -27.55
N ALA A 213 19.27 21.41 -27.79
CA ALA A 213 19.04 22.05 -29.10
C ALA A 213 20.33 22.30 -29.89
#